data_AF-A0A2G2FIW5-F1
#
_entry.id   AF-A0A2G2FIW5-F1
#
_cell.length_a   1.000
_cell.length_b   1.000
_cell.length_c   1.000
_cell.angle_alpha   90.00
_cell.angle_beta   90.00
_cell.angle_gamma   90.00
#
_symmetry.space_group_name_H-M   'P 1'
#
loop_
_entity.id
_entity.type
_entity.pdbx_description
1 polymer ?
#
loop_
_entity_poly.entity_id
_entity_poly.type
_entity_poly.pdbx_seq_one_letter_code
_entity_poly.pdbx_strand_id
1 'polypeptide(L)'
;MEEIIPVEEECPEERSFSDDVLPILSTNCSTSGCHNAGSQSGGYVFETHQQVDQHADIMLAAMRHETSSPMPQGAPKLTDSLIQTFDCWIKQGKLNN
;
A
#
# COMPACT_ATOMS: atom_id res chain seq x y z
N MET A 1 -33.49 -1.13 -1.84
CA MET A 1 -33.15 -1.06 -0.41
C MET A 1 -31.66 -1.32 -0.37
N GLU A 2 -30.87 -0.28 -0.57
CA GLU A 2 -29.42 -0.39 -0.42
C GLU A 2 -29.14 -0.31 1.07
N GLU A 3 -28.62 -1.42 1.59
CA GLU A 3 -28.13 -1.51 2.95
C GLU A 3 -26.94 -0.55 3.05
N ILE A 4 -27.08 0.45 3.92
CA ILE A 4 -26.01 1.40 4.21
C ILE A 4 -25.06 0.64 5.13
N ILE A 5 -24.12 -0.09 4.55
CA ILE A 5 -23.13 -0.84 5.30
C ILE A 5 -22.24 0.20 6.01
N PRO A 6 -22.13 0.17 7.34
CA PRO A 6 -21.23 1.05 8.08
C PRO A 6 -19.80 0.81 7.61
N VAL A 7 -19.00 1.88 7.57
CA VAL A 7 -17.56 1.85 7.23
C VAL A 7 -16.77 0.82 8.08
N GLU A 8 -17.32 0.35 9.20
CA GLU A 8 -16.79 -0.73 10.05
C GLU A 8 -16.65 -2.10 9.34
N GLU A 9 -17.42 -2.41 8.30
CA GLU A 9 -17.38 -3.75 7.65
C GLU A 9 -16.35 -3.87 6.51
N GLU A 10 -15.78 -2.77 6.01
CA GLU A 10 -14.79 -2.86 4.91
C GLU A 10 -13.39 -3.28 5.40
N CYS A 11 -13.12 -3.03 6.68
CA CYS A 11 -11.82 -3.27 7.33
C CYS A 11 -12.02 -3.69 8.79
N PRO A 12 -12.66 -4.85 9.04
CA PRO A 12 -13.10 -5.26 10.38
C PRO A 12 -11.95 -5.62 11.31
N GLU A 13 -10.77 -5.90 10.77
CA GLU A 13 -9.55 -6.20 11.50
C GLU A 13 -8.59 -5.02 11.46
N GLU A 14 -7.98 -4.69 12.60
CA GLU A 14 -6.87 -3.74 12.68
C GLU A 14 -5.72 -4.22 11.80
N ARG A 15 -5.14 -3.32 11.01
CA ARG A 15 -3.97 -3.56 10.17
C ARG A 15 -2.74 -2.94 10.83
N SER A 16 -1.74 -3.78 11.10
CA SER A 16 -0.45 -3.37 11.63
C SER A 16 0.48 -2.91 10.50
N PHE A 17 1.23 -1.84 10.72
CA PHE A 17 2.27 -1.48 9.76
C PHE A 17 3.38 -2.52 9.72
N SER A 18 3.89 -2.98 10.87
CA SER A 18 5.02 -3.92 10.90
C SER A 18 4.66 -5.31 10.41
N ASP A 19 3.44 -5.77 10.74
CA ASP A 19 3.06 -7.17 10.52
C ASP A 19 2.28 -7.37 9.21
N ASP A 20 1.50 -6.38 8.77
CA ASP A 20 0.69 -6.49 7.55
C ASP A 20 1.26 -5.70 6.37
N VAL A 21 1.61 -4.43 6.56
CA VAL A 21 1.99 -3.53 5.46
C VAL A 21 3.44 -3.70 5.04
N LEU A 22 4.38 -3.71 5.99
CA LEU A 22 5.81 -3.80 5.73
C LEU A 22 6.21 -5.07 4.95
N PRO A 23 5.62 -6.26 5.20
CA PRO A 23 5.88 -7.44 4.37
C PRO A 23 5.43 -7.29 2.91
N ILE A 24 4.31 -6.59 2.67
CA ILE A 24 3.83 -6.29 1.31
C ILE A 24 4.85 -5.41 0.59
N LEU A 25 5.32 -4.35 1.27
CA LEU A 25 6.26 -3.38 0.70
C LEU A 25 7.63 -3.98 0.43
N SER A 26 8.19 -4.73 1.39
CA SER A 26 9.49 -5.40 1.22
C SER A 26 9.49 -6.43 0.09
N THR A 27 8.36 -7.08 -0.15
CA THR A 27 8.22 -8.09 -1.21
C THR A 27 7.98 -7.46 -2.59
N ASN A 28 7.18 -6.39 -2.67
CA ASN A 28 6.64 -5.90 -3.95
C ASN A 28 7.12 -4.50 -4.34
N CYS A 29 7.67 -3.71 -3.42
CA CYS A 29 7.96 -2.29 -3.64
C CYS A 29 9.43 -1.94 -3.37
N SER A 30 9.94 -2.31 -2.19
CA SER A 30 11.26 -1.93 -1.67
C SER A 30 12.33 -2.95 -2.04
N THR A 31 12.28 -3.41 -3.29
CA THR A 31 13.21 -4.39 -3.85
C THR A 31 14.36 -3.69 -4.58
N SER A 32 15.44 -4.43 -4.82
CA SER A 32 16.60 -3.91 -5.56
C SER A 32 16.20 -3.47 -6.97
N GLY A 33 16.52 -2.22 -7.34
CA GLY A 33 16.13 -1.61 -8.60
C GLY A 33 14.82 -0.82 -8.56
N CYS A 34 14.07 -0.88 -7.45
CA CYS A 34 12.75 -0.25 -7.31
C CYS A 34 12.77 0.83 -6.22
N HIS A 35 11.85 0.79 -5.24
CA HIS A 35 11.63 1.85 -4.26
C HIS A 35 12.40 1.61 -2.94
N ASN A 36 13.64 1.18 -3.05
CA ASN A 36 14.54 1.01 -1.91
C ASN A 36 15.55 2.17 -1.82
N ALA A 37 16.27 2.29 -0.71
CA ALA A 37 17.19 3.41 -0.48
C ALA A 37 18.35 3.47 -1.48
N GLY A 38 18.74 2.31 -2.04
CA GLY A 38 19.84 2.20 -3.01
C GLY A 38 19.46 2.60 -4.44
N SER A 39 18.22 2.34 -4.86
CA SER A 39 17.75 2.54 -6.24
C SER A 39 16.86 3.76 -6.40
N GLN A 40 16.04 4.09 -5.39
CA GLN A 40 15.18 5.27 -5.34
C GLN A 40 14.39 5.48 -6.65
N SER A 41 13.84 4.39 -7.22
CA SER A 41 13.14 4.46 -8.50
C SER A 41 11.98 5.45 -8.42
N GLY A 42 11.86 6.31 -9.43
CA GLY A 42 10.89 7.40 -9.45
C GLY A 42 11.10 8.47 -8.36
N GLY A 43 12.23 8.46 -7.63
CA GLY A 43 12.51 9.36 -6.52
C GLY A 43 11.90 8.97 -5.18
N TYR A 44 11.38 7.73 -5.05
CA TYR A 44 10.71 7.26 -3.84
C TYR A 44 11.45 6.11 -3.16
N VAL A 45 11.37 6.09 -1.83
CA VAL A 45 11.87 5.01 -0.96
C VAL A 45 10.72 4.60 -0.04
N PHE A 46 10.42 3.32 0.11
CA PHE A 46 9.30 2.80 0.91
C PHE A 46 9.77 1.79 1.96
N GLU A 47 10.84 2.12 2.68
CA GLU A 47 11.45 1.23 3.69
C GLU A 47 11.01 1.54 5.12
N THR A 48 10.49 2.75 5.36
CA THR A 48 10.03 3.18 6.69
C THR A 48 8.57 3.60 6.66
N HIS A 49 7.92 3.49 7.83
CA HIS A 49 6.55 3.97 8.03
C HIS A 49 6.35 5.40 7.54
N GLN A 50 7.22 6.32 7.95
CA GLN A 50 7.11 7.74 7.60
C GLN A 50 7.09 7.97 6.08
N GLN A 51 7.95 7.25 5.35
CA GLN A 51 8.02 7.38 3.89
C GLN A 51 6.74 6.87 3.21
N VAL A 52 6.20 5.77 3.73
CA VAL A 52 4.97 5.16 3.20
C VAL A 52 3.76 6.02 3.53
N ASP A 53 3.64 6.48 4.77
CA ASP A 53 2.54 7.34 5.24
C ASP A 53 2.42 8.61 4.40
N GLN A 54 3.56 9.25 4.09
CA GLN A 54 3.61 10.45 3.26
C GLN A 54 3.08 10.25 1.83
N HIS A 55 3.15 9.01 1.31
CA HIS A 55 2.83 8.69 -0.08
C HIS A 55 1.73 7.63 -0.25
N ALA A 56 1.05 7.25 0.82
CA ALA A 56 0.16 6.09 0.82
C ALA A 56 -0.96 6.20 -0.23
N ASP A 57 -1.55 7.37 -0.41
CA ASP A 57 -2.65 7.56 -1.37
C ASP A 57 -2.20 7.33 -2.82
N ILE A 58 -1.03 7.85 -3.21
CA ILE A 58 -0.49 7.64 -4.56
C ILE A 58 0.02 6.21 -4.75
N MET A 59 0.57 5.59 -3.69
CA MET A 59 0.94 4.19 -3.70
C MET A 59 -0.29 3.31 -3.94
N LEU A 60 -1.40 3.56 -3.25
CA LEU A 60 -2.65 2.83 -3.43
C LEU A 60 -3.20 2.98 -4.85
N ALA A 61 -3.25 4.21 -5.38
CA ALA A 61 -3.68 4.43 -6.76
C ALA A 61 -2.77 3.71 -7.77
N ALA A 62 -1.44 3.70 -7.55
CA ALA A 62 -0.50 3.00 -8.40
C ALA A 62 -0.69 1.47 -8.32
N MET A 63 -0.92 0.92 -7.12
CA MET A 63 -1.24 -0.49 -6.89
C MET A 63 -2.57 -0.90 -7.52
N ARG A 64 -3.53 0.02 -7.60
CA ARG A 64 -4.81 -0.18 -8.31
C ARG A 64 -4.71 -0.01 -9.83
N HIS A 65 -3.53 0.35 -10.35
CA HIS A 65 -3.31 0.69 -11.76
C HIS A 65 -4.16 1.89 -12.24
N GLU A 66 -4.43 2.83 -11.35
CA GLU A 66 -5.24 4.03 -11.63
C GLU A 66 -4.39 5.24 -12.04
N THR A 67 -3.07 5.10 -12.03
CA THR A 67 -2.10 6.16 -12.39
C THR A 67 -1.49 5.92 -13.78
N SER A 68 -0.77 6.92 -14.30
CA SER A 68 0.04 6.78 -15.52
C SER A 68 1.26 5.86 -15.35
N SER A 69 1.59 5.49 -14.12
CA SER A 69 2.73 4.63 -13.77
C SER A 69 2.25 3.52 -12.84
N PRO A 70 1.50 2.54 -13.38
CA PRO A 70 0.95 1.45 -12.59
C PRO A 70 2.07 0.61 -11.97
N MET A 71 1.85 0.17 -10.74
CA MET A 71 2.80 -0.65 -9.98
C MET A 71 2.18 -1.99 -9.55
N PRO A 72 2.94 -3.10 -9.62
CA PRO A 72 4.37 -3.16 -9.96
C PRO A 72 4.65 -2.97 -11.46
N GLN A 73 5.73 -2.26 -11.78
CA GLN A 73 6.02 -1.84 -13.15
C GLN A 73 6.19 -3.03 -14.10
N GLY A 74 5.39 -3.06 -15.18
CA GLY A 74 5.45 -4.12 -16.18
C GLY A 74 4.93 -5.48 -15.71
N ALA A 75 4.32 -5.54 -14.52
CA ALA A 75 3.71 -6.74 -13.96
C ALA A 75 2.18 -6.58 -13.85
N PRO A 76 1.44 -7.69 -13.64
CA PRO A 76 0.05 -7.62 -13.25
C PRO A 76 -0.13 -6.89 -11.92
N LYS A 77 -1.36 -6.40 -11.70
CA LYS A 77 -1.81 -5.81 -10.45
C LYS A 77 -1.53 -6.77 -9.27
N LEU A 78 -1.21 -6.22 -8.09
CA LEU A 78 -1.19 -7.02 -6.86
C LEU A 78 -2.56 -7.69 -6.65
N THR A 79 -2.57 -8.79 -5.90
CA THR A 79 -3.82 -9.47 -5.58
C THR A 79 -4.74 -8.55 -4.77
N ASP A 80 -6.04 -8.67 -4.98
CA ASP A 80 -7.02 -7.79 -4.35
C ASP A 80 -6.93 -7.80 -2.82
N SER A 81 -6.56 -8.93 -2.23
CA SER A 81 -6.33 -9.05 -0.78
C SER A 81 -5.19 -8.14 -0.27
N LEU A 82 -4.06 -8.07 -0.98
CA LEU A 82 -2.93 -7.21 -0.57
C LEU A 82 -3.28 -5.72 -0.72
N ILE A 83 -4.00 -5.37 -1.79
CA ILE A 83 -4.49 -4.01 -2.01
C ILE A 83 -5.50 -3.64 -0.93
N GLN A 84 -6.40 -4.55 -0.56
CA GLN A 84 -7.37 -4.34 0.51
C GLN A 84 -6.68 -4.16 1.86
N THR A 85 -5.66 -4.96 2.17
CA THR A 85 -4.86 -4.77 3.40
C THR A 85 -4.26 -3.37 3.47
N PHE A 86 -3.68 -2.88 2.37
CA PHE A 86 -3.09 -1.55 2.33
C PHE A 86 -4.15 -0.43 2.39
N ASP A 87 -5.27 -0.58 1.68
CA ASP A 87 -6.43 0.35 1.73
C ASP A 87 -7.00 0.44 3.15
N CYS A 88 -7.12 -0.71 3.83
CA CYS A 88 -7.60 -0.76 5.20
C CYS A 88 -6.67 -0.05 6.19
N TRP A 89 -5.36 -0.28 6.06
CA TRP A 89 -4.39 0.44 6.87
C TRP A 89 -4.46 1.97 6.63
N ILE A 90 -4.68 2.42 5.39
CA ILE A 90 -4.92 3.84 5.10
C ILE A 90 -6.17 4.35 5.80
N LYS A 91 -7.30 3.64 5.66
CA LYS A 91 -8.59 4.00 6.27
C LYS A 91 -8.54 4.03 7.80
N GLN A 92 -7.69 3.20 8.41
CA GLN A 92 -7.46 3.17 9.86
C GLN A 92 -6.50 4.26 10.37
N GLY A 93 -6.05 5.16 9.49
CA GLY A 93 -5.24 6.32 9.87
C GLY A 93 -3.74 6.09 9.76
N LYS A 94 -3.30 5.10 8.98
CA LYS A 94 -1.88 4.84 8.66
C LYS A 94 -1.04 4.66 9.93
N LEU A 95 -1.54 3.84 10.86
CA LEU A 95 -0.91 3.61 12.17
C LEU A 95 0.48 2.99 12.04
N ASN A 96 1.35 3.28 13.01
CA ASN A 96 2.67 2.66 13.14
C ASN A 96 2.68 1.77 14.40
N ASN A 97 2.08 0.60 14.28
CA ASN A 97 1.74 -0.35 15.35
C ASN A 97 2.26 -1.75 15.06
#